data_AF-A0A381VI83-F1
#
_entry.id   AF-A0A381VI83-F1
#
_cell.length_a   1.000
_cell.length_b   1.000
_cell.length_c   1.000
_cell.angle_alpha   90.00
_cell.angle_beta   90.00
_cell.angle_gamma   90.00
#
_symmetry.space_group_name_H-M   'P 1'
#
loop_
_entity.id
_entity.type
_entity.pdbx_description
1 polymer ?
#
loop_
_entity_poly.entity_id
_entity_poly.type
_entity_poly.pdbx_seq_one_letter_code
_entity_poly.pdbx_strand_id
1 'polypeptide(L)'
;METDRKLTFNSLEDAYKRYWWNKKNYKENKKILDELKNKIKAFHNKKDKDPDQCYELIKEVFKWGGVWHVNKKGVSKVENKDHLIKLEDAIKEMNSQNPDLDVFDKERSRMNAGYTKYYSLACKDVIIYDGRVGAALGLIARKFCEDRNKNKVPSELNFRWGPARNSELNRDPSESNYKFIKFNANDRKHAESNIRANWIIVEALERAKSEKPDITWASDKEIDIRMIEAALFTIGYSL
;
A
#
# COMPACT_ATOMS: atom_id res chain seq x y z
N MET A 1 -16.35 -4.81 10.80
CA MET A 1 -15.70 -5.95 11.46
C MET A 1 -15.93 -5.81 12.94
N GLU A 2 -17.01 -6.44 13.39
CA GLU A 2 -17.24 -6.77 14.79
C GLU A 2 -16.10 -7.64 15.31
N THR A 3 -16.04 -7.67 16.63
CA THR A 3 -15.02 -8.16 17.57
C THR A 3 -14.68 -9.64 17.50
N ASP A 4 -14.74 -10.26 16.32
CA ASP A 4 -14.65 -11.71 16.22
C ASP A 4 -13.24 -12.24 15.96
N ARG A 5 -12.94 -13.28 16.73
CA ARG A 5 -11.64 -13.93 16.91
C ARG A 5 -11.23 -14.66 15.64
N LYS A 6 -9.96 -14.49 15.24
CA LYS A 6 -9.24 -15.24 14.17
C LYS A 6 -10.04 -15.43 12.88
N LEU A 7 -10.20 -14.36 12.11
CA LEU A 7 -10.62 -14.46 10.71
C LEU A 7 -9.64 -15.35 9.95
N THR A 8 -10.14 -16.45 9.38
CA THR A 8 -9.40 -17.28 8.43
C THR A 8 -9.88 -16.96 7.01
N PHE A 9 -8.99 -17.12 6.03
CA PHE A 9 -9.30 -16.85 4.63
C PHE A 9 -8.84 -18.04 3.79
N ASN A 10 -9.72 -18.48 2.88
CA ASN A 10 -9.42 -19.60 1.98
C ASN A 10 -8.86 -19.13 0.63
N SER A 11 -8.95 -17.84 0.32
CA SER A 11 -8.42 -17.25 -0.91
C SER A 11 -8.27 -15.72 -0.77
N LEU A 12 -7.60 -15.08 -1.74
CA LEU A 12 -7.57 -13.62 -1.84
C LEU A 12 -8.96 -13.03 -2.11
N GLU A 13 -9.78 -13.71 -2.93
CA GLU A 13 -11.17 -13.30 -3.18
C GLU A 13 -12.00 -13.26 -1.89
N ASP A 14 -11.84 -14.28 -1.04
CA ASP A 14 -12.52 -14.38 0.24
C ASP A 14 -12.11 -13.24 1.20
N ALA A 15 -10.82 -12.90 1.24
CA ALA A 15 -10.32 -11.75 1.98
C ALA A 15 -10.82 -10.40 1.40
N TYR A 16 -10.89 -10.28 0.08
CA TYR A 16 -11.45 -9.11 -0.60
C TYR A 16 -12.92 -8.88 -0.23
N LYS A 17 -13.75 -9.94 -0.25
CA LYS A 17 -15.18 -9.86 0.09
C LYS A 17 -15.43 -9.36 1.52
N ARG A 18 -14.46 -9.55 2.42
CA ARG A 18 -14.51 -9.12 3.84
C ARG A 18 -13.83 -7.77 4.09
N TYR A 19 -13.38 -7.06 3.05
CA TYR A 19 -12.77 -5.76 3.20
C TYR A 19 -13.69 -4.76 3.90
N TRP A 20 -13.16 -4.14 4.95
CA TRP A 20 -13.88 -3.14 5.73
C TRP A 20 -12.92 -2.08 6.25
N TRP A 21 -13.16 -0.83 5.87
CA TRP A 21 -12.36 0.31 6.34
C TRP A 21 -13.27 1.48 6.67
N ASN A 22 -13.06 2.07 7.85
CA ASN A 22 -13.78 3.27 8.31
C ASN A 22 -15.32 3.16 8.16
N LYS A 23 -15.87 2.05 8.65
CA LYS A 23 -17.31 1.71 8.61
C LYS A 23 -17.90 1.62 7.20
N LYS A 24 -17.08 1.25 6.20
CA LYS A 24 -17.46 1.14 4.79
C LYS A 24 -16.87 -0.12 4.18
N ASN A 25 -17.63 -0.76 3.30
CA ASN A 25 -17.14 -1.88 2.49
C ASN A 25 -16.21 -1.40 1.35
N TYR A 26 -15.80 -2.32 0.48
CA TYR A 26 -14.93 -1.99 -0.65
C TYR A 26 -15.57 -1.02 -1.64
N LYS A 27 -16.82 -1.27 -2.06
CA LYS A 27 -17.52 -0.44 -3.07
C LYS A 27 -17.66 1.00 -2.59
N GLU A 28 -18.02 1.20 -1.32
CA GLU A 28 -18.16 2.52 -0.70
C GLU A 28 -16.80 3.25 -0.59
N ASN A 29 -15.75 2.56 -0.14
CA ASN A 29 -14.41 3.17 -0.09
C ASN A 29 -13.86 3.46 -1.48
N LYS A 30 -14.10 2.57 -2.45
CA LYS A 30 -13.68 2.76 -3.83
C LYS A 30 -14.27 4.02 -4.43
N LYS A 31 -15.55 4.34 -4.17
CA LYS A 31 -16.16 5.59 -4.63
C LYS A 31 -15.40 6.81 -4.10
N ILE A 32 -15.07 6.84 -2.81
CA ILE A 32 -14.31 7.94 -2.19
C ILE A 32 -12.90 8.05 -2.80
N LEU A 33 -12.23 6.92 -2.98
CA LEU A 33 -10.90 6.89 -3.57
C LEU A 33 -10.89 7.29 -5.05
N ASP A 34 -11.91 6.90 -5.82
CA ASP A 34 -12.04 7.30 -7.22
C ASP A 34 -12.26 8.82 -7.35
N GLU A 35 -13.05 9.42 -6.45
CA GLU A 35 -13.22 10.88 -6.36
C GLU A 35 -11.88 11.57 -6.03
N LEU A 36 -11.14 11.09 -5.02
CA LEU A 36 -9.81 11.64 -4.67
C LEU A 36 -8.80 11.46 -5.81
N LYS A 37 -8.79 10.30 -6.45
CA LYS A 37 -7.94 10.00 -7.62
C LYS A 37 -8.22 10.98 -8.76
N ASN A 38 -9.48 11.28 -9.05
CA ASN A 38 -9.85 12.24 -10.08
C ASN A 38 -9.39 13.66 -9.75
N LYS A 39 -9.54 14.10 -8.49
CA LYS A 39 -9.01 15.40 -8.04
C LYS A 39 -7.48 15.48 -8.17
N ILE A 40 -6.77 14.43 -7.74
CA ILE A 40 -5.31 14.34 -7.79
C ILE A 40 -4.82 14.35 -9.25
N LYS A 41 -5.46 13.57 -10.14
CA LYS A 41 -5.14 13.59 -11.58
C LYS A 41 -5.37 14.97 -12.19
N ALA A 42 -6.52 15.59 -11.90
CA ALA A 42 -6.82 16.93 -12.40
C ALA A 42 -5.79 17.96 -11.91
N PHE A 43 -5.34 17.86 -10.66
CA PHE A 43 -4.26 18.68 -10.12
C PHE A 43 -2.94 18.47 -10.86
N HIS A 44 -2.53 17.21 -11.05
CA HIS A 44 -1.25 16.88 -11.70
C HIS A 44 -1.20 17.24 -13.20
N ASN A 45 -2.36 17.33 -13.86
CA ASN A 45 -2.48 17.75 -15.25
C ASN A 45 -2.42 19.28 -15.46
N LYS A 46 -2.44 20.09 -14.40
CA LYS A 46 -2.30 21.55 -14.53
C LYS A 46 -0.84 21.92 -14.82
N LYS A 47 -0.65 22.93 -15.68
CA LYS A 47 0.67 23.52 -15.96
C LYS A 47 1.20 24.27 -14.74
N ASP A 48 0.37 25.14 -14.16
CA ASP A 48 0.71 25.90 -12.95
C ASP A 48 0.01 25.24 -11.75
N LYS A 49 0.76 24.36 -11.07
CA LYS A 49 0.28 23.63 -9.90
C LYS A 49 0.38 24.52 -8.66
N ASP A 50 -0.76 24.75 -8.01
CA ASP A 50 -0.84 25.50 -6.76
C ASP A 50 -0.34 24.65 -5.57
N PRO A 51 0.73 25.07 -4.87
CA PRO A 51 1.23 24.36 -3.69
C PRO A 51 0.21 24.22 -2.55
N ASP A 52 -0.69 25.18 -2.37
CA ASP A 52 -1.72 25.11 -1.32
C ASP A 52 -2.77 24.05 -1.66
N GLN A 53 -3.13 23.94 -2.94
CA GLN A 53 -3.97 22.85 -3.43
C GLN A 53 -3.29 21.48 -3.22
N CYS A 54 -1.97 21.38 -3.43
CA CYS A 54 -1.20 20.16 -3.15
C CYS A 54 -1.33 19.74 -1.68
N TYR A 55 -1.12 20.69 -0.76
CA TYR A 55 -1.22 20.46 0.68
C TYR A 55 -2.62 19.96 1.09
N GLU A 56 -3.69 20.58 0.57
CA GLU A 56 -5.05 20.16 0.90
C GLU A 56 -5.37 18.76 0.35
N LEU A 57 -4.87 18.39 -0.83
CA LEU A 57 -5.01 17.03 -1.35
C LEU A 57 -4.29 15.98 -0.48
N ILE A 58 -3.05 16.28 -0.04
CA ILE A 58 -2.32 15.41 0.90
C ILE A 58 -3.14 15.22 2.18
N LYS A 59 -3.67 16.30 2.73
CA LYS A 59 -4.49 16.30 3.94
C LYS A 59 -5.80 15.53 3.76
N GLU A 60 -6.51 15.67 2.64
CA GLU A 60 -7.71 14.88 2.32
C GLU A 60 -7.40 13.37 2.31
N VAL A 61 -6.34 12.95 1.60
CA VAL A 61 -5.90 11.55 1.54
C VAL A 61 -5.52 11.03 2.93
N PHE A 62 -4.79 11.82 3.72
CA PHE A 62 -4.35 11.41 5.05
C PHE A 62 -5.51 11.35 6.04
N LYS A 63 -6.53 12.20 5.89
CA LYS A 63 -7.77 12.14 6.67
C LYS A 63 -8.56 10.86 6.35
N TRP A 64 -8.78 10.54 5.07
CA TRP A 64 -9.42 9.28 4.67
C TRP A 64 -8.66 8.06 5.20
N GLY A 65 -7.32 8.11 5.11
CA GLY A 65 -6.43 7.07 5.59
C GLY A 65 -6.29 6.97 7.11
N GLY A 66 -6.94 7.86 7.87
CA GLY A 66 -6.87 7.87 9.34
C GLY A 66 -5.47 8.19 9.89
N VAL A 67 -4.60 8.85 9.12
CA VAL A 67 -3.19 9.11 9.46
C VAL A 67 -2.84 10.61 9.47
N TRP A 68 -3.82 11.50 9.30
CA TRP A 68 -3.58 12.94 9.39
C TRP A 68 -3.00 13.35 10.75
N HIS A 69 -3.55 12.85 11.86
CA HIS A 69 -3.14 13.23 13.22
C HIS A 69 -1.66 12.95 13.50
N VAL A 70 -1.10 11.85 12.99
CA VAL A 70 0.33 11.52 13.17
C VAL A 70 1.25 12.22 12.18
N ASN A 71 0.75 12.64 11.01
CA ASN A 71 1.57 13.29 9.98
C ASN A 71 1.47 14.82 10.00
N LYS A 72 0.41 15.40 10.58
CA LYS A 72 0.12 16.85 10.55
C LYS A 72 1.36 17.69 10.90
N LYS A 73 2.04 17.37 12.02
CA LYS A 73 3.22 18.13 12.46
C LYS A 73 4.38 18.07 11.45
N GLY A 74 4.56 16.93 10.78
CA GLY A 74 5.61 16.77 9.77
C GLY A 74 5.27 17.51 8.48
N VAL A 75 4.02 17.40 8.03
CA VAL A 75 3.55 18.08 6.82
C VAL A 75 3.52 19.60 7.02
N SER A 76 3.01 20.11 8.14
CA SER A 76 2.94 21.55 8.40
C SER A 76 4.30 22.22 8.66
N LYS A 77 5.41 21.48 8.68
CA LYS A 77 6.78 22.02 8.88
C LYS A 77 7.51 22.31 7.57
N VAL A 78 7.05 21.74 6.47
CA VAL A 78 7.66 21.90 5.16
C VAL A 78 6.83 22.93 4.40
N GLU A 79 7.47 23.86 3.70
CA GLU A 79 6.74 24.83 2.89
C GLU A 79 5.93 24.11 1.81
N ASN A 80 4.73 24.60 1.52
CA ASN A 80 3.84 23.94 0.56
C ASN A 80 4.49 23.74 -0.82
N LYS A 81 5.31 24.72 -1.26
CA LYS A 81 6.07 24.64 -2.52
C LYS A 81 7.08 23.48 -2.52
N ASP A 82 7.79 23.29 -1.42
CA ASP A 82 8.75 22.20 -1.27
C ASP A 82 7.99 20.88 -1.19
N HIS A 83 6.85 20.85 -0.50
CA HIS A 83 5.98 19.68 -0.47
C HIS A 83 5.59 19.19 -1.85
N LEU A 84 5.23 20.10 -2.74
CA LEU A 84 4.92 19.79 -4.13
C LEU A 84 6.14 19.20 -4.85
N ILE A 85 7.31 19.85 -4.79
CA ILE A 85 8.54 19.34 -5.41
C ILE A 85 8.86 17.92 -4.92
N LYS A 86 8.89 17.73 -3.60
CA LYS A 86 9.18 16.44 -2.96
C LYS A 86 8.20 15.34 -3.38
N LEU A 87 6.96 15.72 -3.69
CA LEU A 87 5.92 14.80 -4.11
C LEU A 87 6.05 14.43 -5.60
N GLU A 88 6.38 15.39 -6.46
CA GLU A 88 6.65 15.16 -7.89
C GLU A 88 7.87 14.25 -8.08
N ASP A 89 8.96 14.47 -7.33
CA ASP A 89 10.14 13.59 -7.34
C ASP A 89 9.76 12.15 -6.99
N ALA A 90 8.98 11.97 -5.93
CA ALA A 90 8.49 10.65 -5.54
C ALA A 90 7.58 10.03 -6.62
N ILE A 91 6.66 10.79 -7.22
CA ILE A 91 5.74 10.30 -8.26
C ILE A 91 6.53 9.85 -9.48
N LYS A 92 7.57 10.59 -9.87
CA LYS A 92 8.47 10.21 -10.96
C LYS A 92 9.11 8.87 -10.68
N GLU A 93 9.72 8.69 -9.50
CA GLU A 93 10.38 7.43 -9.16
C GLU A 93 9.38 6.28 -8.99
N MET A 94 8.19 6.51 -8.43
CA MET A 94 7.16 5.48 -8.29
C MET A 94 6.58 4.96 -9.62
N ASN A 95 6.65 5.74 -10.71
CA ASN A 95 6.26 5.30 -12.05
C ASN A 95 7.45 4.78 -12.89
N SER A 96 8.67 4.86 -12.38
CA SER A 96 9.87 4.44 -13.10
C SER A 96 10.02 2.91 -13.11
N GLN A 97 10.51 2.36 -14.21
CA GLN A 97 10.95 0.96 -14.29
C GLN A 97 12.31 0.75 -13.59
N ASN A 98 13.11 1.81 -13.48
CA ASN A 98 14.40 1.84 -12.79
C ASN A 98 14.38 2.96 -11.75
N PRO A 99 13.65 2.80 -10.63
CA PRO A 99 13.48 3.85 -9.64
C PRO A 99 14.77 4.13 -8.89
N ASP A 100 15.10 5.41 -8.69
CA ASP A 100 16.12 5.84 -7.73
C ASP A 100 15.53 5.84 -6.31
N LEU A 101 15.89 4.83 -5.52
CA LEU A 101 15.43 4.72 -4.14
C LEU A 101 16.02 5.80 -3.22
N ASP A 102 17.12 6.43 -3.61
CA ASP A 102 17.79 7.41 -2.75
C ASP A 102 16.98 8.71 -2.65
N VAL A 103 16.08 8.98 -3.61
CA VAL A 103 15.08 10.06 -3.53
C VAL A 103 14.25 9.97 -2.24
N PHE A 104 14.04 8.77 -1.70
CA PHE A 104 13.27 8.56 -0.45
C PHE A 104 14.14 8.65 0.80
N ASP A 105 14.78 9.80 1.03
CA ASP A 105 15.70 10.05 2.16
C ASP A 105 15.11 10.94 3.27
N LYS A 106 13.82 11.27 3.18
CA LYS A 106 13.06 12.26 4.00
C LYS A 106 13.24 13.71 3.59
N GLU A 107 14.39 14.05 3.01
CA GLU A 107 14.73 15.41 2.61
C GLU A 107 14.21 15.71 1.20
N ARG A 108 14.49 14.83 0.24
CA ARG A 108 14.00 14.91 -1.14
C ARG A 108 12.58 14.37 -1.28
N SER A 109 12.28 13.21 -0.71
CA SER A 109 10.92 12.68 -0.70
C SER A 109 10.61 11.90 0.57
N ARG A 110 9.33 11.88 0.93
CA ARG A 110 8.83 11.10 2.05
C ARG A 110 8.27 9.77 1.57
N MET A 111 8.44 8.73 2.38
CA MET A 111 7.75 7.46 2.20
C MET A 111 7.34 6.90 3.55
N ASN A 112 6.02 6.77 3.73
CA ASN A 112 5.41 6.10 4.87
C ASN A 112 3.98 5.67 4.48
N ALA A 113 3.27 5.01 5.39
CA ALA A 113 1.90 4.53 5.14
C ALA A 113 0.89 5.62 4.73
N GLY A 114 1.14 6.90 5.02
CA GLY A 114 0.34 8.02 4.53
C GLY A 114 0.69 8.35 3.08
N TYR A 115 1.99 8.54 2.79
CA TYR A 115 2.45 8.87 1.44
C TYR A 115 2.15 7.77 0.42
N THR A 116 2.21 6.47 0.78
CA THR A 116 1.79 5.38 -0.12
C THR A 116 0.32 5.50 -0.54
N LYS A 117 -0.56 6.07 0.30
CA LYS A 117 -1.95 6.35 -0.07
C LYS A 117 -2.05 7.39 -1.16
N TYR A 118 -1.27 8.46 -1.04
CA TYR A 118 -1.23 9.49 -2.07
C TYR A 118 -0.67 8.91 -3.38
N TYR A 119 0.47 8.21 -3.32
CA TYR A 119 1.10 7.62 -4.50
C TYR A 119 0.20 6.60 -5.20
N SER A 120 -0.56 5.80 -4.46
CA SER A 120 -1.53 4.86 -5.04
C SER A 120 -2.64 5.53 -5.86
N LEU A 121 -2.90 6.82 -5.61
CA LEU A 121 -3.92 7.61 -6.32
C LEU A 121 -3.30 8.44 -7.45
N ALA A 122 -2.05 8.87 -7.29
CA ALA A 122 -1.33 9.67 -8.27
C ALA A 122 -0.66 8.84 -9.38
N CYS A 123 -0.18 7.63 -9.05
CA CYS A 123 0.60 6.78 -9.94
C CYS A 123 -0.24 5.63 -10.52
N LYS A 124 0.19 5.10 -11.66
CA LYS A 124 -0.37 3.86 -12.20
C LYS A 124 0.24 2.67 -11.47
N ASP A 125 -0.53 1.62 -11.24
CA ASP A 125 0.01 0.34 -10.75
C ASP A 125 0.72 0.38 -9.38
N VAL A 126 0.42 1.40 -8.57
CA VAL A 126 0.93 1.56 -7.20
C VAL A 126 -0.15 1.25 -6.18
N ILE A 127 0.16 0.37 -5.23
CA ILE A 127 -0.74 0.01 -4.12
C ILE A 127 -0.46 0.83 -2.85
N ILE A 128 -1.47 0.93 -1.99
CA ILE A 128 -1.34 1.40 -0.61
C ILE A 128 -0.56 0.35 0.17
N TYR A 129 0.67 0.71 0.52
CA TYR A 129 1.54 -0.15 1.31
C TYR A 129 1.62 0.36 2.76
N ASP A 130 0.90 -0.28 3.66
CA ASP A 130 0.99 -0.07 5.10
C ASP A 130 1.40 -1.34 5.86
N GLY A 131 1.46 -1.26 7.19
CA GLY A 131 1.90 -2.38 8.02
C GLY A 131 1.10 -3.67 7.87
N ARG A 132 -0.20 -3.58 7.53
CA ARG A 132 -1.07 -4.75 7.29
C ARG A 132 -0.74 -5.41 5.95
N VAL A 133 -0.66 -4.60 4.90
CA VAL A 133 -0.30 -5.10 3.56
C VAL A 133 1.08 -5.74 3.58
N GLY A 134 2.06 -5.11 4.25
CA GLY A 134 3.38 -5.69 4.42
C GLY A 134 3.39 -7.02 5.21
N ALA A 135 2.56 -7.14 6.25
CA ALA A 135 2.40 -8.39 6.99
C ALA A 135 1.78 -9.50 6.14
N ALA A 136 0.74 -9.20 5.37
CA ALA A 136 0.11 -10.17 4.46
C ALA A 136 1.06 -10.65 3.36
N LEU A 137 1.82 -9.73 2.76
CA LEU A 137 2.85 -10.09 1.78
C LEU A 137 3.98 -10.92 2.40
N GLY A 138 4.38 -10.61 3.64
CA GLY A 138 5.32 -11.43 4.40
C GLY A 138 4.79 -12.85 4.62
N LEU A 139 3.53 -13.00 5.03
CA LEU A 139 2.89 -14.31 5.17
C LEU A 139 2.88 -15.10 3.86
N ILE A 140 2.51 -14.46 2.75
CA ILE A 140 2.51 -15.09 1.41
C ILE A 140 3.93 -15.49 1.00
N ALA A 141 4.92 -14.61 1.18
CA ALA A 141 6.31 -14.90 0.88
C ALA A 141 6.86 -16.07 1.72
N ARG A 142 6.45 -16.15 2.99
CA ARG A 142 6.80 -17.27 3.87
C ARG A 142 6.21 -18.58 3.35
N LYS A 143 4.90 -18.62 3.09
CA LYS A 143 4.22 -19.79 2.52
C LYS A 143 4.86 -20.25 1.22
N PHE A 144 5.20 -19.31 0.32
CA PHE A 144 5.95 -19.62 -0.89
C PHE A 144 7.31 -20.26 -0.58
N CYS A 145 8.05 -19.76 0.42
CA CYS A 145 9.34 -20.34 0.82
C CYS A 145 9.19 -21.73 1.45
N GLU A 146 8.17 -21.94 2.28
CA GLU A 146 7.81 -23.24 2.86
C GLU A 146 7.49 -24.24 1.75
N ASP A 147 6.58 -23.89 0.83
CA ASP A 147 6.15 -24.73 -0.30
C ASP A 147 7.31 -25.08 -1.26
N ARG A 148 8.29 -24.20 -1.38
CA ARG A 148 9.47 -24.39 -2.25
C ARG A 148 10.70 -24.90 -1.50
N ASN A 149 10.55 -25.35 -0.25
CA ASN A 149 11.63 -25.84 0.61
C ASN A 149 12.86 -24.91 0.65
N LYS A 150 12.63 -23.59 0.74
CA LYS A 150 13.69 -22.60 0.91
C LYS A 150 14.08 -22.51 2.38
N ASN A 151 15.38 -22.42 2.65
CA ASN A 151 15.90 -22.35 4.03
C ASN A 151 15.74 -20.98 4.71
N LYS A 152 15.40 -19.93 3.96
CA LYS A 152 15.15 -18.58 4.50
C LYS A 152 14.39 -17.75 3.46
N VAL A 153 13.82 -16.63 3.90
CA VAL A 153 13.20 -15.64 3.00
C VAL A 153 14.29 -14.90 2.22
N PRO A 154 14.26 -14.90 0.87
CA PRO A 154 15.15 -14.08 0.05
C PRO A 154 15.00 -12.58 0.36
N SER A 155 16.06 -11.80 0.18
CA SER A 155 16.05 -10.35 0.41
C SER A 155 14.98 -9.62 -0.39
N GLU A 156 14.70 -10.11 -1.59
CA GLU A 156 13.75 -9.56 -2.55
C GLU A 156 12.31 -9.71 -2.07
N LEU A 157 12.05 -10.76 -1.27
CA LEU A 157 10.74 -11.07 -0.68
C LEU A 157 10.63 -10.66 0.80
N ASN A 158 11.65 -9.98 1.34
CA ASN A 158 11.62 -9.48 2.72
C ASN A 158 10.79 -8.20 2.83
N PHE A 159 9.48 -8.35 2.65
CA PHE A 159 8.51 -7.26 2.75
C PHE A 159 8.47 -6.71 4.17
N ARG A 160 8.73 -5.41 4.30
CA ARG A 160 8.65 -4.77 5.62
C ARG A 160 7.22 -4.65 6.08
N TRP A 161 7.00 -4.94 7.35
CA TRP A 161 5.67 -4.97 7.98
C TRP A 161 5.62 -4.06 9.21
N GLY A 162 4.40 -3.78 9.68
CA GLY A 162 4.16 -2.90 10.82
C GLY A 162 3.30 -3.56 11.89
N PRO A 163 3.62 -3.36 13.18
CA PRO A 163 2.88 -3.96 14.29
C PRO A 163 1.44 -3.45 14.34
N ALA A 164 0.56 -4.23 14.94
CA ALA A 164 -0.74 -3.73 15.33
C ALA A 164 -0.60 -2.64 16.40
N ARG A 165 -1.59 -1.73 16.45
CA ARG A 165 -1.68 -0.73 17.53
C ARG A 165 -2.13 -1.36 18.85
N ASN A 166 -2.88 -2.46 18.78
CA ASN A 166 -3.23 -3.30 19.91
C ASN A 166 -2.21 -4.45 20.01
N SER A 167 -1.62 -4.65 21.19
CA SER A 167 -0.64 -5.71 21.48
C SER A 167 -1.20 -7.14 21.38
N GLU A 168 -2.51 -7.31 21.34
CA GLU A 168 -3.17 -8.63 21.23
C GLU A 168 -3.13 -9.21 19.80
N LEU A 169 -2.83 -8.41 18.78
CA LEU A 169 -2.71 -8.85 17.38
C LEU A 169 -1.24 -8.92 16.98
N ASN A 170 -0.79 -10.08 16.50
CA ASN A 170 0.60 -10.30 16.11
C ASN A 170 0.72 -10.38 14.59
N ARG A 171 0.95 -9.21 13.99
CA ARG A 171 1.22 -9.08 12.56
C ARG A 171 2.60 -9.56 12.11
N ASP A 172 3.42 -10.14 12.99
CA ASP A 172 4.74 -10.64 12.60
C ASP A 172 4.59 -11.85 11.67
N PRO A 173 4.95 -11.74 10.38
CA PRO A 173 4.91 -12.89 9.49
C PRO A 173 6.07 -13.85 9.76
N SER A 174 7.02 -13.52 10.64
CA SER A 174 8.18 -14.36 10.93
C SER A 174 7.78 -15.63 11.67
N GLU A 175 8.35 -16.76 11.25
CA GLU A 175 8.20 -18.05 11.92
C GLU A 175 9.45 -18.88 11.67
N SER A 176 9.97 -19.53 12.72
CA SER A 176 11.17 -20.37 12.63
C SER A 176 12.36 -19.66 11.95
N ASN A 177 12.87 -20.20 10.85
CA ASN A 177 13.97 -19.69 10.01
C ASN A 177 13.55 -18.56 9.05
N TYR A 178 12.26 -18.30 8.88
CA TYR A 178 11.74 -17.25 8.03
C TYR A 178 11.59 -15.95 8.83
N LYS A 179 12.52 -15.00 8.64
CA LYS A 179 12.55 -13.73 9.38
C LYS A 179 12.23 -12.54 8.48
N PHE A 180 11.36 -11.65 8.96
CA PHE A 180 10.98 -10.41 8.26
C PHE A 180 11.35 -9.17 9.05
N ILE A 181 11.77 -8.13 8.34
CA ILE A 181 12.23 -6.88 8.96
C ILE A 181 11.02 -5.98 9.20
N LYS A 182 10.83 -5.54 10.45
CA LYS A 182 9.82 -4.55 10.80
C LYS A 182 10.18 -3.16 10.23
N PHE A 183 9.17 -2.33 9.97
CA PHE A 183 9.40 -0.92 9.64
C PHE A 183 10.19 -0.19 10.72
N ASN A 184 11.17 0.61 10.29
CA ASN A 184 12.05 1.38 11.16
C ASN A 184 12.26 2.81 10.65
N ALA A 185 11.17 3.59 10.51
CA ALA A 185 11.19 5.02 10.13
C ALA A 185 12.19 5.38 9.00
N ASN A 186 12.42 4.45 8.07
CA ASN A 186 13.39 4.55 6.98
C ASN A 186 12.59 4.57 5.68
N ASP A 187 12.42 5.78 5.15
CA ASP A 187 11.60 6.07 3.98
C ASP A 187 12.09 5.25 2.76
N ARG A 188 13.40 5.19 2.51
CA ARG A 188 14.04 4.38 1.45
C ARG A 188 13.65 2.91 1.51
N LYS A 189 13.72 2.30 2.70
CA LYS A 189 13.38 0.89 2.89
C LYS A 189 11.88 0.63 2.82
N HIS A 190 11.05 1.62 3.15
CA HIS A 190 9.61 1.55 2.91
C HIS A 190 9.31 1.61 1.40
N ALA A 191 9.99 2.50 0.67
CA ALA A 191 9.83 2.66 -0.78
C ALA A 191 10.24 1.38 -1.52
N GLU A 192 11.40 0.82 -1.17
CA GLU A 192 11.89 -0.46 -1.70
C GLU A 192 10.85 -1.57 -1.53
N SER A 193 10.23 -1.68 -0.35
CA SER A 193 9.19 -2.69 -0.10
C SER A 193 7.93 -2.44 -0.92
N ASN A 194 7.49 -1.17 -1.02
CA ASN A 194 6.29 -0.82 -1.79
C ASN A 194 6.49 -1.05 -3.29
N ILE A 195 7.63 -0.65 -3.86
CA ILE A 195 7.95 -0.82 -5.28
C ILE A 195 7.99 -2.30 -5.65
N ARG A 196 8.71 -3.12 -4.88
CA ARG A 196 8.75 -4.57 -5.12
C ARG A 196 7.37 -5.22 -5.02
N ALA A 197 6.56 -4.78 -4.06
CA ALA A 197 5.19 -5.26 -3.93
C ALA A 197 4.33 -4.89 -5.14
N ASN A 198 4.47 -3.66 -5.66
CA ASN A 198 3.79 -3.23 -6.89
C ASN A 198 4.17 -4.15 -8.05
N TRP A 199 5.47 -4.37 -8.30
CA TRP A 199 5.95 -5.23 -9.39
C TRP A 199 5.40 -6.66 -9.28
N ILE A 200 5.48 -7.27 -8.10
CA ILE A 200 5.00 -8.65 -7.90
C ILE A 200 3.49 -8.76 -8.07
N ILE A 201 2.72 -7.80 -7.55
CA ILE A 201 1.25 -7.82 -7.66
C ILE A 201 0.81 -7.61 -9.10
N VAL A 202 1.44 -6.69 -9.83
CA VAL A 202 1.13 -6.42 -11.24
C VAL A 202 1.44 -7.63 -12.09
N GLU A 203 2.66 -8.16 -11.99
CA GLU A 203 3.07 -9.35 -12.75
C GLU A 203 2.18 -10.56 -12.44
N ALA A 204 1.86 -10.80 -11.15
CA ALA A 204 0.98 -11.90 -10.76
C ALA A 204 -0.44 -11.74 -11.31
N LEU A 205 -0.97 -10.51 -11.30
CA LEU A 205 -2.28 -10.20 -11.86
C LEU A 205 -2.30 -10.40 -13.38
N GLU A 206 -1.28 -9.92 -14.09
CA GLU A 206 -1.16 -10.08 -15.55
C GLU A 206 -1.08 -11.54 -15.95
N ARG A 207 -0.26 -12.35 -15.25
CA ARG A 207 -0.21 -13.80 -15.46
C ARG A 207 -1.54 -14.47 -15.18
N ALA A 208 -2.19 -14.14 -14.07
CA ALA A 208 -3.49 -14.71 -13.73
C ALA A 208 -4.56 -14.39 -14.78
N LYS A 209 -4.57 -13.16 -15.33
CA LYS A 209 -5.45 -12.78 -16.44
C LYS A 209 -5.07 -13.48 -17.75
N SER A 210 -3.79 -13.69 -18.02
CA SER A 210 -3.35 -14.44 -19.21
C SER A 210 -3.76 -15.91 -19.16
N GLU A 211 -3.66 -16.55 -17.98
CA GLU A 211 -4.04 -17.94 -17.78
C GLU A 211 -5.56 -18.13 -17.71
N LYS A 212 -6.26 -17.15 -17.12
CA LYS A 212 -7.72 -17.16 -16.97
C LYS A 212 -8.30 -15.79 -17.32
N PRO A 213 -8.58 -15.50 -18.61
CA PRO A 213 -9.07 -14.19 -19.05
C PRO A 213 -10.38 -13.75 -18.37
N ASP A 214 -11.26 -14.69 -18.05
CA ASP A 214 -12.56 -14.41 -17.42
C ASP A 214 -12.53 -14.42 -15.88
N ILE A 215 -11.34 -14.24 -15.28
CA ILE A 215 -11.21 -14.23 -13.81
C ILE A 215 -11.88 -12.99 -13.19
N THR A 216 -12.87 -13.25 -12.33
CA THR A 216 -13.63 -12.23 -11.60
C THR A 216 -13.74 -12.61 -10.12
N TRP A 217 -13.86 -11.62 -9.22
CA TRP A 217 -14.05 -11.82 -7.77
C TRP A 217 -15.35 -11.22 -7.23
N ALA A 218 -15.98 -10.35 -8.01
CA ALA A 218 -17.29 -9.78 -7.75
C ALA A 218 -18.11 -9.91 -9.03
N SER A 219 -19.43 -10.06 -8.88
CA SER A 219 -20.37 -10.20 -10.00
C SER A 219 -20.02 -9.19 -11.10
N ASP A 220 -19.43 -9.72 -12.17
CA ASP A 220 -19.11 -9.03 -13.42
C ASP A 220 -18.01 -7.96 -13.35
N LYS A 221 -17.13 -8.01 -12.34
CA LYS A 221 -15.93 -7.17 -12.30
C LYS A 221 -14.67 -7.98 -12.45
N GLU A 222 -13.92 -7.65 -13.51
CA GLU A 222 -12.53 -8.06 -13.64
C GLU A 222 -11.75 -7.70 -12.38
N ILE A 223 -10.87 -8.60 -11.99
CA ILE A 223 -9.93 -8.34 -10.90
C ILE A 223 -8.97 -7.20 -11.28
N ASP A 224 -8.65 -6.36 -10.30
CA ASP A 224 -7.67 -5.29 -10.42
C ASP A 224 -6.73 -5.25 -9.20
N ILE A 225 -5.67 -4.45 -9.29
CA ILE A 225 -4.67 -4.31 -8.22
C ILE A 225 -5.27 -3.79 -6.91
N ARG A 226 -6.37 -3.02 -6.95
CA ARG A 226 -7.01 -2.46 -5.76
C ARG A 226 -7.84 -3.52 -5.03
N MET A 227 -8.40 -4.47 -5.76
CA MET A 227 -9.04 -5.65 -5.17
C MET A 227 -8.01 -6.52 -4.46
N ILE A 228 -6.83 -6.73 -5.06
CA ILE A 228 -5.70 -7.44 -4.41
C ILE A 228 -5.20 -6.67 -3.18
N GLU A 229 -5.00 -5.36 -3.29
CA GLU A 229 -4.64 -4.49 -2.16
C GLU A 229 -5.63 -4.63 -1.00
N ALA A 230 -6.93 -4.60 -1.29
CA ALA A 230 -7.99 -4.79 -0.31
C ALA A 230 -7.94 -6.19 0.35
N ALA A 231 -7.68 -7.24 -0.43
CA ALA A 231 -7.49 -8.59 0.11
C ALA A 231 -6.28 -8.65 1.07
N LEU A 232 -5.12 -8.12 0.65
CA LEU A 232 -3.90 -8.08 1.46
C LEU A 232 -4.10 -7.27 2.74
N PHE A 233 -4.80 -6.14 2.65
CA PHE A 233 -5.16 -5.34 3.81
C PHE A 233 -6.00 -6.15 4.82
N THR A 234 -7.01 -6.88 4.34
CA THR A 234 -7.89 -7.69 5.19
C THR A 234 -7.15 -8.86 5.83
N ILE A 235 -6.28 -9.55 5.08
CA ILE A 235 -5.41 -10.62 5.62
C ILE A 235 -4.54 -10.05 6.72
N GLY A 236 -3.81 -8.97 6.47
CA GLY A 236 -2.92 -8.36 7.46
C GLY A 236 -3.64 -7.71 8.64
N TYR A 237 -4.95 -7.47 8.53
CA TYR A 237 -5.78 -7.05 9.66
C TYR A 237 -6.09 -8.20 10.62
N SER A 238 -6.19 -9.44 10.10
CA SER A 238 -6.50 -10.65 10.88
C SER A 238 -5.32 -11.27 11.62
N LEU A 239 -4.09 -10.92 11.21
CA LEU A 239 -2.84 -11.29 11.87
C LEU A 239 -2.65 -10.45 13.14
#